data_AF-A0A951F0N2-F1
#
_entry.id   AF-A0A951F0N2-F1
#
_cell.length_a   1.000
_cell.length_b   1.000
_cell.length_c   1.000
_cell.angle_alpha   90.00
_cell.angle_beta   90.00
_cell.angle_gamma   90.00
#
_symmetry.space_group_name_H-M   'P 1'
#
loop_
_entity.id
_entity.type
_entity.pdbx_description
1 polymer ?
#
loop_
_entity_poly.entity_id
_entity_poly.type
_entity_poly.pdbx_seq_one_letter_code
_entity_poly.pdbx_strand_id
1 'polypeptide(L)'
;MRAHSPSVQWLKAACFLIAAALIGSAFAQNNTPPDTGRGRGRGAPRKGPAGPLPRLSDGHPDITGIWNGFGGSGQSGADMLPWAQKIVEERRAKNGAEDYEARCLPGGPPRAAPYHTSFFATPKLVLMLFEGNTHMYRQFFVDGSSHPKDLKPTFYGDSRAHWEGDTLVVDTVSFFEKSWFDFPGTPHTKAMHLTETFHRIDYGNMEMDVTIEDPGVFTKPLSFHRTTTLEPNFEMTEYVCNENNQDPGHLDGAYKLESSTARRKIEGVDPPPAKKAPVPPTGPAPRAEDGRVDLSGVWVPTSTNLPSDPAYRPEFQKIYAERKANKGRDDPERFCLPDGAVRVDPQPYKIVQRHEMIVELWEANTHSYRRFFLDGRPHNLEIEPESWTGQSIGKWEGDTLVVDTVGFNDRTWLDATGKPHSGDMHLTERYRRPDLGHLNVDLTIEDPKALTKPYSFTRTFTLAPNWELQEYVCQAVLDGIYDE
;
A
#
# COMPACT_ATOMS: atom_id res chain seq x y z
N MET A 1 -32.66 55.45 19.42
CA MET A 1 -33.91 56.08 18.96
C MET A 1 -34.35 55.40 17.66
N ARG A 2 -35.63 55.00 17.62
CA ARG A 2 -36.46 54.38 16.55
C ARG A 2 -35.98 54.63 15.10
N ALA A 3 -35.76 53.61 14.25
CA ALA A 3 -36.71 52.75 13.51
C ALA A 3 -37.61 53.47 12.49
N HIS A 4 -37.53 53.09 11.21
CA HIS A 4 -38.66 52.74 10.32
C HIS A 4 -38.20 52.25 8.92
N SER A 5 -38.80 51.15 8.47
CA SER A 5 -38.84 50.61 7.09
C SER A 5 -39.90 51.39 6.27
N PRO A 6 -40.06 51.28 4.92
CA PRO A 6 -40.67 50.06 4.32
C PRO A 6 -40.38 49.73 2.81
N SER A 7 -40.57 48.44 2.46
CA SER A 7 -41.16 47.82 1.23
C SER A 7 -40.98 48.39 -0.19
N VAL A 8 -40.73 47.51 -1.19
CA VAL A 8 -41.70 47.09 -2.27
C VAL A 8 -40.97 46.28 -3.38
N GLN A 9 -41.59 45.15 -3.78
CA GLN A 9 -41.26 44.29 -4.94
C GLN A 9 -41.63 44.93 -6.29
N TRP A 10 -40.85 44.67 -7.35
CA TRP A 10 -41.36 44.67 -8.74
C TRP A 10 -40.63 43.63 -9.63
N LEU A 11 -41.41 42.78 -10.29
CA LEU A 11 -41.01 42.01 -11.47
C LEU A 11 -40.74 42.95 -12.66
N LYS A 12 -39.85 42.55 -13.58
CA LYS A 12 -40.11 42.49 -15.04
C LYS A 12 -38.95 41.90 -15.83
N ALA A 13 -39.25 40.85 -16.59
CA ALA A 13 -38.51 40.43 -17.76
C ALA A 13 -38.95 41.26 -18.98
N ALA A 14 -38.04 41.54 -19.93
CA ALA A 14 -38.34 41.64 -21.36
C ALA A 14 -37.05 41.80 -22.19
N CYS A 15 -37.01 41.03 -23.29
CA CYS A 15 -36.00 40.95 -24.33
C CYS A 15 -35.77 42.24 -25.14
N PHE A 16 -34.60 42.35 -25.77
CA PHE A 16 -34.45 43.02 -27.07
C PHE A 16 -33.49 42.26 -28.02
N LEU A 17 -34.10 41.86 -29.14
CA LEU A 17 -33.64 41.62 -30.52
C LEU A 17 -32.65 42.71 -31.03
N ILE A 18 -31.83 42.64 -32.09
CA ILE A 18 -31.53 41.80 -33.27
C ILE A 18 -30.21 42.37 -33.84
N ALA A 19 -29.35 41.58 -34.49
CA ALA A 19 -28.74 41.93 -35.80
C ALA A 19 -27.92 40.76 -36.36
N ALA A 20 -28.39 40.20 -37.48
CA ALA A 20 -27.67 39.26 -38.32
C ALA A 20 -27.01 40.01 -39.49
N ALA A 21 -25.78 39.62 -39.85
CA ALA A 21 -25.27 39.76 -41.21
C ALA A 21 -24.23 38.66 -41.49
N LEU A 22 -24.48 37.92 -42.57
CA LEU A 22 -23.78 36.75 -43.08
C LEU A 22 -22.50 37.12 -43.81
N ILE A 23 -21.43 36.35 -43.63
CA ILE A 23 -20.44 36.06 -44.68
C ILE A 23 -20.11 34.56 -44.61
N GLY A 24 -20.45 33.85 -45.68
CA GLY A 24 -20.10 32.44 -45.85
C GLY A 24 -18.61 32.27 -46.15
N SER A 25 -18.01 31.26 -45.53
CA SER A 25 -16.78 30.64 -46.01
C SER A 25 -16.93 29.15 -45.78
N ALA A 26 -16.96 28.41 -46.89
CA ALA A 26 -17.00 26.96 -46.90
C ALA A 26 -15.73 26.43 -46.21
N PHE A 27 -15.89 25.80 -45.05
CA PHE A 27 -14.88 24.90 -44.50
C PHE A 27 -15.37 23.47 -44.75
N ALA A 28 -14.64 22.77 -45.61
CA ALA A 28 -14.72 21.32 -45.69
C ALA A 28 -14.54 20.74 -44.28
N GLN A 29 -15.52 20.01 -43.79
CA GLN A 29 -15.37 19.19 -42.59
C GLN A 29 -14.39 18.07 -42.91
N ASN A 30 -13.11 18.30 -42.61
CA ASN A 30 -12.18 17.20 -42.39
C ASN A 30 -12.67 16.45 -41.15
N ASN A 31 -13.48 15.41 -41.36
CA ASN A 31 -13.75 14.38 -40.37
C ASN A 31 -12.47 13.57 -40.16
N THR A 32 -11.52 14.13 -39.42
CA THR A 32 -10.48 13.35 -38.76
C THR A 32 -11.00 13.08 -37.35
N PRO A 33 -11.17 11.80 -36.95
CA PRO A 33 -11.48 11.49 -35.56
C PRO A 33 -10.44 12.13 -34.64
N PRO A 34 -10.82 12.62 -33.46
CA PRO A 34 -9.83 13.05 -32.48
C PRO A 34 -8.89 11.89 -32.20
N ASP A 35 -7.59 12.16 -32.30
CA ASP A 35 -6.49 11.25 -31.99
C ASP A 35 -6.81 10.52 -30.68
N THR A 36 -7.14 9.22 -30.81
CA THR A 36 -7.43 8.34 -29.69
C THR A 36 -6.17 8.28 -28.85
N GLY A 37 -6.21 8.94 -27.69
CA GLY A 37 -5.09 9.19 -26.81
C GLY A 37 -4.14 7.99 -26.72
N ARG A 38 -3.03 8.08 -27.46
CA ARG A 38 -1.79 7.49 -26.98
C ARG A 38 -1.50 8.21 -25.67
N GLY A 39 -1.62 7.50 -24.56
CA GLY A 39 -1.14 8.00 -23.28
C GLY A 39 0.22 8.63 -23.51
N ARG A 40 0.43 9.86 -23.03
CA ARG A 40 1.75 10.48 -23.04
C ARG A 40 2.65 9.57 -22.20
N GLY A 41 3.31 8.61 -22.85
CA GLY A 41 4.35 7.83 -22.22
C GLY A 41 5.32 8.83 -21.60
N ARG A 42 5.71 8.58 -20.34
CA ARG A 42 6.91 9.21 -19.80
C ARG A 42 7.98 9.03 -20.88
N GLY A 43 8.65 10.12 -21.28
CA GLY A 43 9.65 10.08 -22.36
C GLY A 43 10.73 9.03 -22.12
N ALA A 44 11.66 8.86 -23.07
CA ALA A 44 12.77 7.90 -22.94
C ALA A 44 13.36 7.93 -21.51
N PRO A 45 13.66 6.75 -20.91
CA PRO A 45 14.10 6.67 -19.52
C PRO A 45 15.22 7.68 -19.27
N ARG A 46 15.05 8.54 -18.26
CA ARG A 46 16.13 9.44 -17.84
C ARG A 46 17.31 8.57 -17.43
N LYS A 47 18.54 8.91 -17.81
CA LYS A 47 19.71 8.18 -17.31
C LYS A 47 19.77 8.30 -15.79
N GLY A 48 19.94 7.18 -15.09
CA GLY A 48 20.06 7.14 -13.64
C GLY A 48 21.33 7.84 -13.13
N PRO A 49 21.40 8.15 -11.83
CA PRO A 49 22.60 8.71 -11.21
C PRO A 49 23.82 7.79 -11.41
N ALA A 50 24.98 8.37 -11.69
CA ALA A 50 26.20 7.61 -11.90
C ALA A 50 26.78 7.09 -10.58
N GLY A 51 27.35 5.89 -10.60
CA GLY A 51 28.06 5.31 -9.46
C GLY A 51 28.28 3.80 -9.64
N PRO A 52 29.11 3.18 -8.79
CA PRO A 52 29.32 1.74 -8.82
C PRO A 52 28.07 0.99 -8.35
N LEU A 53 27.92 -0.26 -8.81
CA LEU A 53 26.90 -1.18 -8.30
C LEU A 53 27.09 -1.42 -6.79
N PRO A 54 26.13 -1.01 -5.94
CA PRO A 54 26.20 -1.29 -4.51
C PRO A 54 25.98 -2.79 -4.24
N ARG A 55 26.52 -3.28 -3.11
CA ARG A 55 26.53 -4.69 -2.74
C ARG A 55 26.02 -4.87 -1.32
N LEU A 56 25.26 -5.93 -1.09
CA LEU A 56 24.89 -6.42 0.23
C LEU A 56 26.10 -7.07 0.92
N SER A 57 25.94 -7.39 2.20
CA SER A 57 27.00 -8.01 3.02
C SER A 57 27.39 -9.42 2.58
N ASP A 58 26.51 -10.12 1.86
CA ASP A 58 26.77 -11.42 1.23
C ASP A 58 27.45 -11.29 -0.15
N GLY A 59 27.70 -10.07 -0.63
CA GLY A 59 28.34 -9.78 -1.90
C GLY A 59 27.40 -9.80 -3.12
N HIS A 60 26.10 -10.07 -2.94
CA HIS A 60 25.14 -9.90 -4.02
C HIS A 60 24.80 -8.41 -4.24
N PRO A 61 24.30 -8.02 -5.41
CA PRO A 61 23.87 -6.65 -5.66
C PRO A 61 22.84 -6.16 -4.62
N ASP A 62 23.07 -4.97 -4.07
CA ASP A 62 22.05 -4.30 -3.28
C ASP A 62 21.10 -3.60 -4.24
N ILE A 63 19.85 -4.06 -4.37
CA ILE A 63 18.83 -3.42 -5.21
C ILE A 63 17.98 -2.38 -4.44
N THR A 64 18.33 -2.11 -3.17
CA THR A 64 17.61 -1.14 -2.34
C THR A 64 17.61 0.24 -2.98
N GLY A 65 16.47 0.91 -2.88
CA GLY A 65 16.27 2.27 -3.36
C GLY A 65 14.86 2.51 -3.86
N ILE A 66 14.54 3.79 -4.08
CA ILE A 66 13.29 4.19 -4.73
C ILE A 66 13.56 4.34 -6.22
N TRP A 67 12.76 3.65 -7.02
CA TRP A 67 12.88 3.57 -8.47
C TRP A 67 11.65 4.20 -9.11
N ASN A 68 11.85 4.82 -10.28
CA ASN A 68 10.84 5.57 -11.04
C ASN A 68 9.76 4.68 -11.69
N GLY A 69 9.15 3.80 -10.90
CA GLY A 69 8.31 2.69 -11.36
C GLY A 69 9.04 1.80 -12.36
N PHE A 70 8.33 0.90 -13.03
CA PHE A 70 8.92 0.06 -14.10
C PHE A 70 8.43 0.41 -15.51
N GLY A 71 7.69 1.50 -15.68
CA GLY A 71 7.16 1.93 -16.98
C GLY A 71 6.15 0.95 -17.59
N GLY A 72 5.22 1.49 -18.38
CA GLY A 72 4.22 0.72 -19.12
C GLY A 72 4.47 0.82 -20.62
N SER A 73 5.36 0.00 -21.16
CA SER A 73 5.48 -0.12 -22.62
C SER A 73 6.16 -1.43 -22.97
N GLY A 74 5.38 -2.42 -23.41
CA GLY A 74 5.96 -3.70 -23.87
C GLY A 74 4.98 -4.85 -23.99
N GLN A 75 3.77 -4.74 -23.45
CA GLN A 75 2.81 -5.85 -23.43
C GLN A 75 2.08 -6.08 -24.77
N SER A 76 2.49 -5.40 -25.84
CA SER A 76 1.91 -5.56 -27.17
C SER A 76 2.41 -6.84 -27.83
N GLY A 77 1.49 -7.63 -28.40
CA GLY A 77 1.86 -8.78 -29.25
C GLY A 77 1.82 -10.15 -28.55
N ALA A 78 1.07 -10.29 -27.45
CA ALA A 78 0.84 -11.59 -26.85
C ALA A 78 0.00 -12.50 -27.76
N ASP A 79 0.54 -13.68 -28.11
CA ASP A 79 -0.18 -14.69 -28.90
C ASP A 79 -1.17 -15.45 -28.00
N MET A 80 -2.27 -14.78 -27.67
CA MET A 80 -3.35 -15.30 -26.82
C MET A 80 -4.24 -16.29 -27.57
N LEU A 81 -4.81 -17.24 -26.82
CA LEU A 81 -5.90 -18.09 -27.29
C LEU A 81 -7.17 -17.27 -27.57
N PRO A 82 -8.05 -17.71 -28.50
CA PRO A 82 -9.20 -16.90 -28.93
C PRO A 82 -10.14 -16.46 -27.81
N TRP A 83 -10.34 -17.30 -26.79
CA TRP A 83 -11.20 -16.96 -25.66
C TRP A 83 -10.61 -15.81 -24.83
N ALA A 84 -9.29 -15.80 -24.61
CA ALA A 84 -8.62 -14.78 -23.83
C ALA A 84 -8.60 -13.44 -24.57
N GLN A 85 -8.39 -13.46 -25.89
CA GLN A 85 -8.52 -12.27 -26.76
C GLN A 85 -9.92 -11.67 -26.63
N LYS A 86 -10.96 -12.50 -26.67
CA LYS A 86 -12.34 -12.05 -26.51
C LYS A 86 -12.58 -11.36 -25.15
N ILE A 87 -12.03 -11.89 -24.06
CA ILE A 87 -12.13 -11.26 -22.73
C ILE A 87 -11.46 -9.88 -22.72
N VAL A 88 -10.27 -9.74 -23.31
CA VAL A 88 -9.59 -8.44 -23.44
C VAL A 88 -10.43 -7.44 -24.25
N GLU A 89 -11.02 -7.87 -25.35
CA GLU A 89 -11.91 -7.04 -26.18
C GLU A 89 -13.17 -6.62 -25.42
N GLU A 90 -13.79 -7.53 -24.68
CA GLU A 90 -14.96 -7.26 -23.84
C GLU A 90 -14.63 -6.25 -22.72
N ARG A 91 -13.51 -6.44 -22.02
CA ARG A 91 -13.00 -5.51 -20.99
C ARG A 91 -12.76 -4.13 -21.58
N ARG A 92 -12.09 -4.06 -22.74
CA ARG A 92 -11.84 -2.80 -23.46
C ARG A 92 -13.15 -2.11 -23.87
N ALA A 93 -14.12 -2.86 -24.39
CA ALA A 93 -15.43 -2.31 -24.78
C ALA A 93 -16.21 -1.72 -23.61
N LYS A 94 -15.94 -2.19 -22.38
CA LYS A 94 -16.49 -1.66 -21.13
C LYS A 94 -15.58 -0.65 -20.43
N ASN A 95 -14.55 -0.14 -21.12
CA ASN A 95 -13.55 0.78 -20.55
C ASN A 95 -12.87 0.25 -19.26
N GLY A 96 -12.73 -1.07 -19.11
CA GLY A 96 -12.12 -1.67 -17.93
C GLY A 96 -12.91 -1.44 -16.63
N ALA A 97 -14.23 -1.25 -16.69
CA ALA A 97 -15.07 -1.01 -15.51
C ALA A 97 -14.99 -2.10 -14.41
N GLU A 98 -14.56 -3.30 -14.79
CA GLU A 98 -14.31 -4.42 -13.90
C GLU A 98 -12.92 -4.40 -13.22
N ASP A 99 -12.08 -3.39 -13.49
CA ASP A 99 -10.70 -3.36 -12.98
C ASP A 99 -10.64 -3.26 -11.47
N TYR A 100 -9.97 -4.25 -10.88
CA TYR A 100 -9.73 -4.32 -9.45
C TYR A 100 -8.89 -3.14 -8.95
N GLU A 101 -7.90 -2.66 -9.71
CA GLU A 101 -7.13 -1.47 -9.31
C GLU A 101 -8.02 -0.22 -9.22
N ALA A 102 -9.03 -0.09 -10.10
CA ALA A 102 -10.01 1.01 -10.04
C ALA A 102 -10.95 0.92 -8.83
N ARG A 103 -11.00 -0.24 -8.16
CA ARG A 103 -11.79 -0.50 -6.95
C ARG A 103 -10.94 -0.57 -5.69
N CYS A 104 -9.72 -0.03 -5.73
CA CYS A 104 -8.79 -0.07 -4.60
C CYS A 104 -8.46 -1.50 -4.14
N LEU A 105 -8.38 -2.42 -5.09
CA LEU A 105 -7.91 -3.78 -4.89
C LEU A 105 -6.55 -3.95 -5.54
N PRO A 106 -5.73 -4.92 -5.11
CA PRO A 106 -4.41 -5.09 -5.66
C PRO A 106 -4.49 -5.47 -7.15
N GLY A 107 -3.62 -4.88 -7.96
CA GLY A 107 -3.59 -5.11 -9.40
C GLY A 107 -2.90 -6.40 -9.82
N GLY A 108 -2.23 -7.11 -8.90
CA GLY A 108 -1.42 -8.29 -9.18
C GLY A 108 -0.15 -8.01 -10.01
N PRO A 109 0.90 -8.82 -9.88
CA PRO A 109 2.12 -8.66 -10.66
C PRO A 109 1.95 -9.31 -12.03
N PRO A 110 2.73 -8.92 -13.05
CA PRO A 110 3.74 -7.87 -13.05
C PRO A 110 3.19 -6.48 -13.41
N ARG A 111 1.94 -6.15 -13.03
CA ARG A 111 1.33 -4.85 -13.37
C ARG A 111 2.17 -3.71 -12.80
N ALA A 112 2.71 -2.86 -13.67
CA ALA A 112 3.40 -1.65 -13.26
C ALA A 112 2.43 -0.47 -13.32
N ALA A 113 2.00 -0.03 -12.14
CA ALA A 113 1.36 1.27 -11.98
C ALA A 113 2.40 2.39 -12.20
N PRO A 114 2.00 3.61 -12.60
CA PRO A 114 2.93 4.70 -12.91
C PRO A 114 3.59 5.33 -11.66
N TYR A 115 3.46 4.71 -10.49
CA TYR A 115 3.96 5.20 -9.21
C TYR A 115 5.38 4.70 -8.94
N HIS A 116 6.05 5.34 -8.00
CA HIS A 116 7.36 4.90 -7.54
C HIS A 116 7.25 3.56 -6.82
N THR A 117 8.34 2.80 -6.91
CA THR A 117 8.49 1.53 -6.19
C THR A 117 9.78 1.59 -5.40
N SER A 118 9.71 1.28 -4.11
CA SER A 118 10.90 1.08 -3.29
C SER A 118 11.24 -0.40 -3.21
N PHE A 119 12.50 -0.74 -3.47
CA PHE A 119 13.04 -2.03 -3.04
C PHE A 119 13.75 -1.87 -1.71
N PHE A 120 13.61 -2.86 -0.85
CA PHE A 120 14.34 -2.95 0.41
C PHE A 120 14.95 -4.34 0.52
N ALA A 121 16.27 -4.44 0.29
CA ALA A 121 16.97 -5.70 0.17
C ALA A 121 17.80 -6.04 1.41
N THR A 122 17.68 -7.29 1.82
CA THR A 122 18.54 -7.98 2.80
C THR A 122 19.03 -9.29 2.17
N PRO A 123 20.08 -9.92 2.72
CA PRO A 123 20.57 -11.21 2.20
C PRO A 123 19.52 -12.34 2.12
N LYS A 124 18.41 -12.24 2.87
CA LYS A 124 17.39 -13.30 2.95
C LYS A 124 16.01 -12.90 2.44
N LEU A 125 15.80 -11.61 2.17
CA LEU A 125 14.49 -11.06 1.83
C LEU A 125 14.65 -9.77 1.04
N VAL A 126 13.94 -9.68 -0.07
CA VAL A 126 13.73 -8.43 -0.78
C VAL A 126 12.26 -8.05 -0.63
N LEU A 127 12.00 -6.80 -0.23
CA LEU A 127 10.66 -6.22 -0.26
C LEU A 127 10.52 -5.34 -1.50
N MET A 128 9.37 -5.39 -2.13
CA MET A 128 8.93 -4.42 -3.13
C MET A 128 7.75 -3.65 -2.53
N LEU A 129 7.94 -2.38 -2.23
CA LEU A 129 6.96 -1.50 -1.58
C LEU A 129 6.38 -0.55 -2.62
N PHE A 130 5.06 -0.49 -2.72
CA PHE A 130 4.37 0.37 -3.68
C PHE A 130 3.97 1.69 -3.02
N GLU A 131 4.25 2.82 -3.66
CA GLU A 131 3.71 4.11 -3.23
C GLU A 131 2.19 4.14 -3.44
N GLY A 132 1.75 3.97 -4.69
CA GLY A 132 0.33 4.03 -5.08
C GLY A 132 -0.40 2.68 -5.13
N ASN A 133 -1.53 2.66 -5.85
CA ASN A 133 -2.53 1.59 -5.76
C ASN A 133 -3.07 1.46 -4.32
N THR A 134 -2.78 0.39 -3.60
CA THR A 134 -3.27 0.14 -2.24
C THR A 134 -2.21 0.35 -1.16
N HIS A 135 -1.06 0.96 -1.48
CA HIS A 135 0.08 1.12 -0.56
C HIS A 135 0.56 -0.21 0.05
N MET A 136 0.51 -1.27 -0.76
CA MET A 136 0.85 -2.64 -0.36
C MET A 136 2.32 -2.97 -0.65
N TYR A 137 2.71 -4.20 -0.31
CA TYR A 137 4.05 -4.73 -0.52
C TYR A 137 4.03 -6.14 -1.13
N ARG A 138 5.15 -6.53 -1.75
CA ARG A 138 5.48 -7.93 -2.06
C ARG A 138 6.73 -8.35 -1.30
N GLN A 139 6.82 -9.64 -0.98
CA GLN A 139 7.95 -10.26 -0.31
C GLN A 139 8.58 -11.29 -1.25
N PHE A 140 9.87 -11.13 -1.56
CA PHE A 140 10.64 -12.10 -2.32
C PHE A 140 11.60 -12.80 -1.37
N PHE A 141 11.31 -14.06 -1.04
CA PHE A 141 12.12 -14.84 -0.10
C PHE A 141 13.38 -15.36 -0.79
N VAL A 142 14.55 -14.85 -0.37
CA VAL A 142 15.88 -15.20 -0.92
C VAL A 142 16.60 -16.24 -0.04
N ASP A 143 15.89 -16.78 0.95
CA ASP A 143 16.42 -17.67 1.98
C ASP A 143 16.57 -19.14 1.54
N GLY A 144 16.31 -19.43 0.26
CA GLY A 144 16.36 -20.77 -0.32
C GLY A 144 15.13 -21.62 -0.02
N SER A 145 14.06 -21.03 0.52
CA SER A 145 12.77 -21.70 0.69
C SER A 145 12.12 -22.03 -0.66
N SER A 146 11.41 -23.16 -0.70
CA SER A 146 10.56 -23.54 -1.84
C SER A 146 9.12 -23.09 -1.60
N HIS A 147 8.35 -22.94 -2.68
CA HIS A 147 6.91 -22.73 -2.59
C HIS A 147 6.22 -23.78 -1.68
N PRO A 148 5.40 -23.36 -0.71
CA PRO A 148 4.55 -24.26 0.06
C PRO A 148 3.64 -25.09 -0.85
N LYS A 149 3.30 -26.32 -0.44
CA LYS A 149 2.44 -27.21 -1.26
C LYS A 149 0.96 -26.80 -1.24
N ASP A 150 0.52 -26.21 -0.14
CA ASP A 150 -0.88 -25.90 0.13
C ASP A 150 -1.11 -24.38 0.14
N LEU A 151 -0.72 -23.71 -0.95
CA LEU A 151 -0.88 -22.27 -1.11
C LEU A 151 -2.33 -21.89 -1.33
N LYS A 152 -2.76 -20.82 -0.65
CA LYS A 152 -4.00 -20.12 -0.97
C LYS A 152 -3.71 -19.08 -2.04
N PRO A 153 -4.52 -18.99 -3.12
CA PRO A 153 -4.34 -17.96 -4.12
C PRO A 153 -4.50 -16.54 -3.56
N THR A 154 -3.58 -15.65 -3.90
CA THR A 154 -3.55 -14.24 -3.49
C THR A 154 -3.38 -13.34 -4.72
N PHE A 155 -3.61 -12.03 -4.61
CA PHE A 155 -3.40 -11.11 -5.74
C PHE A 155 -1.91 -11.05 -6.12
N TYR A 156 -1.01 -11.05 -5.14
CA TYR A 156 0.44 -11.00 -5.39
C TYR A 156 1.14 -12.36 -5.55
N GLY A 157 0.46 -13.46 -5.27
CA GLY A 157 1.04 -14.80 -5.30
C GLY A 157 2.04 -15.06 -4.16
N ASP A 158 2.70 -16.21 -4.22
CA ASP A 158 3.84 -16.57 -3.38
C ASP A 158 5.12 -16.42 -4.20
N SER A 159 6.06 -15.57 -3.76
CA SER A 159 7.30 -15.27 -4.49
C SER A 159 8.52 -15.87 -3.78
N ARG A 160 9.26 -16.73 -4.47
CA ARG A 160 10.56 -17.28 -4.03
C ARG A 160 11.65 -16.75 -4.94
N ALA A 161 12.85 -16.54 -4.42
CA ALA A 161 13.90 -15.87 -5.17
C ALA A 161 15.29 -16.44 -4.89
N HIS A 162 16.18 -16.27 -5.86
CA HIS A 162 17.59 -16.62 -5.76
C HIS A 162 18.44 -15.70 -6.65
N TRP A 163 19.74 -15.67 -6.40
CA TRP A 163 20.68 -14.93 -7.22
C TRP A 163 21.34 -15.81 -8.27
N GLU A 164 21.35 -15.34 -9.52
CA GLU A 164 22.16 -15.89 -10.62
C GLU A 164 23.21 -14.86 -11.02
N GLY A 165 24.40 -14.98 -10.44
CA GLY A 165 25.41 -13.93 -10.53
C GLY A 165 24.91 -12.63 -9.89
N ASP A 166 24.73 -11.60 -10.71
CA ASP A 166 24.26 -10.27 -10.30
C ASP A 166 22.78 -10.02 -10.60
N THR A 167 22.04 -11.07 -10.99
CA THR A 167 20.62 -10.98 -11.32
C THR A 167 19.79 -11.69 -10.25
N LEU A 168 18.83 -10.98 -9.66
CA LEU A 168 17.83 -11.59 -8.77
C LEU A 168 16.76 -12.23 -9.65
N VAL A 169 16.57 -13.54 -9.52
CA VAL A 169 15.48 -14.28 -10.18
C VAL A 169 14.38 -14.50 -9.16
N VAL A 170 13.15 -14.12 -9.52
CA VAL A 170 11.96 -14.23 -8.68
C VAL A 170 10.94 -15.12 -9.40
N ASP A 171 10.59 -16.22 -8.75
CA ASP A 171 9.63 -17.22 -9.16
C ASP A 171 8.33 -17.00 -8.38
N THR A 172 7.20 -16.81 -9.07
CA THR A 172 5.91 -16.52 -8.41
C THR A 172 4.77 -17.38 -8.96
N VAL A 173 4.00 -17.96 -8.04
CA VAL A 173 2.85 -18.83 -8.32
C VAL A 173 1.65 -18.48 -7.43
N SER A 174 0.53 -19.20 -7.62
CA SER A 174 -0.67 -19.13 -6.78
C SER A 174 -1.37 -17.77 -6.81
N PHE A 175 -1.70 -17.31 -8.02
CA PHE A 175 -2.43 -16.06 -8.24
C PHE A 175 -3.94 -16.21 -8.12
N PHE A 176 -4.60 -15.17 -7.62
CA PHE A 176 -6.04 -15.05 -7.62
C PHE A 176 -6.58 -14.92 -9.05
N GLU A 177 -7.12 -16.01 -9.58
CA GLU A 177 -7.49 -16.20 -11.00
C GLU A 177 -8.44 -15.13 -11.58
N LYS A 178 -9.24 -14.45 -10.76
CA LYS A 178 -10.14 -13.38 -11.25
C LYS A 178 -9.38 -12.07 -11.53
N SER A 179 -8.16 -11.91 -11.02
CA SER A 179 -7.32 -10.73 -11.25
C SER A 179 -6.71 -10.72 -12.65
N TRP A 180 -6.02 -9.64 -12.99
CA TRP A 180 -5.25 -9.54 -14.23
C TRP A 180 -4.08 -8.58 -14.06
N PHE A 181 -3.04 -8.80 -14.83
CA PHE A 181 -1.72 -8.24 -14.56
C PHE A 181 -1.31 -7.06 -15.46
N ASP A 182 -2.26 -6.49 -16.22
CA ASP A 182 -1.98 -5.40 -17.15
C ASP A 182 -3.16 -4.45 -17.40
N PHE A 183 -2.88 -3.30 -18.02
CA PHE A 183 -3.93 -2.32 -18.37
C PHE A 183 -4.92 -2.83 -19.44
N PRO A 184 -4.51 -3.62 -20.46
CA PRO A 184 -5.45 -4.25 -21.38
C PRO A 184 -6.49 -5.17 -20.72
N GLY A 185 -6.21 -5.69 -19.52
CA GLY A 185 -7.07 -6.65 -18.85
C GLY A 185 -6.89 -8.05 -19.41
N THR A 186 -5.65 -8.51 -19.56
CA THR A 186 -5.31 -9.86 -20.01
C THR A 186 -5.66 -10.86 -18.90
N PRO A 187 -6.57 -11.83 -19.12
CA PRO A 187 -6.91 -12.82 -18.10
C PRO A 187 -5.73 -13.78 -17.87
N HIS A 188 -5.75 -14.47 -16.74
CA HIS A 188 -4.89 -15.61 -16.49
C HIS A 188 -5.70 -16.75 -15.86
N THR A 189 -5.12 -17.94 -15.80
CA THR A 189 -5.67 -19.12 -15.15
C THR A 189 -4.89 -19.44 -13.88
N LYS A 190 -5.29 -20.49 -13.16
CA LYS A 190 -4.50 -21.05 -12.05
C LYS A 190 -3.15 -21.63 -12.48
N ALA A 191 -2.94 -21.85 -13.77
CA ALA A 191 -1.68 -22.34 -14.32
C ALA A 191 -0.65 -21.23 -14.56
N MET A 192 -0.98 -19.96 -14.30
CA MET A 192 -0.05 -18.85 -14.44
C MET A 192 1.17 -19.04 -13.56
N HIS A 193 2.33 -18.97 -14.20
CA HIS A 193 3.66 -18.96 -13.60
C HIS A 193 4.37 -17.69 -14.05
N LEU A 194 4.91 -16.92 -13.10
CA LEU A 194 5.58 -15.65 -13.35
C LEU A 194 7.04 -15.76 -12.93
N THR A 195 7.94 -15.50 -13.88
CA THR A 195 9.36 -15.28 -13.59
C THR A 195 9.70 -13.82 -13.86
N GLU A 196 10.21 -13.14 -12.84
CA GLU A 196 10.74 -11.78 -12.93
C GLU A 196 12.24 -11.83 -12.63
N THR A 197 13.06 -11.19 -13.45
CA THR A 197 14.49 -11.03 -13.15
C THR A 197 14.80 -9.55 -12.96
N PHE A 198 15.61 -9.22 -11.96
CA PHE A 198 16.02 -7.86 -11.65
C PHE A 198 17.55 -7.78 -11.71
N HIS A 199 18.06 -7.00 -12.64
CA HIS A 199 19.50 -6.81 -12.85
C HIS A 199 19.85 -5.33 -12.68
N ARG A 200 20.45 -5.00 -11.52
CA ARG A 200 20.95 -3.64 -11.26
C ARG A 200 22.31 -3.49 -11.94
N ILE A 201 22.36 -2.70 -13.00
CA ILE A 201 23.53 -2.54 -13.87
C ILE A 201 24.62 -1.74 -13.17
N ASP A 202 24.22 -0.64 -12.55
CA ASP A 202 25.10 0.31 -11.86
C ASP A 202 24.35 0.97 -10.69
N TYR A 203 24.90 2.04 -10.12
CA TYR A 203 24.22 2.73 -9.02
C TYR A 203 22.81 3.20 -9.39
N GLY A 204 22.57 3.67 -10.61
CA GLY A 204 21.35 4.40 -10.97
C GLY A 204 20.39 3.66 -11.89
N ASN A 205 20.79 2.55 -12.51
CA ASN A 205 20.02 1.91 -13.57
C ASN A 205 19.78 0.43 -13.25
N MET A 206 18.54 -0.01 -13.46
CA MET A 206 18.13 -1.40 -13.29
C MET A 206 17.24 -1.83 -14.44
N GLU A 207 17.46 -3.06 -14.88
CA GLU A 207 16.65 -3.74 -15.88
C GLU A 207 15.82 -4.83 -15.23
N MET A 208 14.64 -5.07 -15.79
CA MET A 208 13.73 -6.11 -15.36
C MET A 208 13.20 -6.86 -16.57
N ASP A 209 13.48 -8.15 -16.66
CA ASP A 209 12.82 -9.03 -17.62
C ASP A 209 11.71 -9.80 -16.94
N VAL A 210 10.60 -9.93 -17.66
CA VAL A 210 9.41 -10.61 -17.18
C VAL A 210 9.04 -11.69 -18.16
N THR A 211 8.72 -12.88 -17.67
CA THR A 211 8.16 -13.99 -18.44
C THR A 211 6.93 -14.53 -17.71
N ILE A 212 5.81 -14.61 -18.43
CA ILE A 212 4.57 -15.20 -17.96
C ILE A 212 4.30 -16.45 -18.79
N GLU A 213 4.15 -17.57 -18.10
CA GLU A 213 3.76 -18.85 -18.68
C GLU A 213 2.35 -19.20 -18.21
N ASP A 214 1.41 -19.27 -19.16
CA ASP A 214 0.07 -19.77 -18.90
C ASP A 214 -0.46 -20.43 -20.17
N PRO A 215 -0.36 -21.77 -20.31
CA PRO A 215 -0.82 -22.47 -21.50
C PRO A 215 -2.34 -22.43 -21.66
N GLY A 216 -3.08 -22.05 -20.61
CA GLY A 216 -4.52 -21.81 -20.67
C GLY A 216 -4.88 -20.48 -21.34
N VAL A 217 -3.94 -19.54 -21.45
CA VAL A 217 -4.14 -18.19 -22.01
C VAL A 217 -3.29 -17.95 -23.26
N PHE A 218 -2.03 -18.36 -23.27
CA PHE A 218 -1.07 -18.07 -24.33
C PHE A 218 -0.65 -19.31 -25.10
N THR A 219 -0.41 -19.14 -26.40
CA THR A 219 0.16 -20.20 -27.25
C THR A 219 1.67 -20.38 -27.05
N LYS A 220 2.34 -19.37 -26.46
CA LYS A 220 3.76 -19.37 -26.06
C LYS A 220 3.95 -18.39 -24.89
N PRO A 221 5.01 -18.52 -24.09
CA PRO A 221 5.27 -17.58 -22.99
C PRO A 221 5.25 -16.13 -23.44
N LEU A 222 4.65 -15.25 -22.63
CA LEU A 222 4.67 -13.81 -22.83
C LEU A 222 5.90 -13.24 -22.11
N SER A 223 6.82 -12.65 -22.87
CA SER A 223 8.00 -11.99 -22.29
C SER A 223 8.12 -10.54 -22.72
N PHE A 224 8.57 -9.68 -21.79
CA PHE A 224 8.87 -8.28 -22.07
C PHE A 224 9.96 -7.76 -21.13
N HIS A 225 10.65 -6.72 -21.60
CA HIS A 225 11.74 -6.06 -20.90
C HIS A 225 11.35 -4.67 -20.41
N ARG A 226 11.80 -4.29 -19.23
CA ARG A 226 11.57 -2.98 -18.61
C ARG A 226 12.88 -2.42 -18.08
N THR A 227 12.95 -1.09 -18.05
CA THR A 227 14.10 -0.36 -17.47
C THR A 227 13.57 0.64 -16.46
N THR A 228 14.34 0.87 -15.41
CA THR A 228 14.02 1.85 -14.37
C THR A 228 15.28 2.53 -13.84
N THR A 229 15.08 3.69 -13.22
CA THR A 229 16.16 4.51 -12.69
C THR A 229 15.91 4.94 -11.25
N LEU A 230 17.00 4.96 -10.48
CA LEU A 230 17.01 5.33 -9.07
C LEU A 230 16.70 6.82 -8.87
N GLU A 231 15.91 7.13 -7.85
CA GLU A 231 15.57 8.48 -7.40
C GLU A 231 16.01 8.68 -5.94
N PRO A 232 17.31 8.97 -5.70
CA PRO A 232 17.89 8.95 -4.35
C PRO A 232 17.37 10.06 -3.42
N ASN A 233 16.82 11.13 -3.98
CA ASN A 233 16.28 12.27 -3.22
C ASN A 233 14.75 12.27 -3.18
N PHE A 234 14.12 11.20 -3.64
CA PHE A 234 12.67 11.05 -3.57
C PHE A 234 12.31 10.39 -2.25
N GLU A 235 11.22 10.84 -1.64
CA GLU A 235 10.62 10.20 -0.49
C GLU A 235 9.20 9.83 -0.89
N MET A 236 8.92 8.53 -0.98
CA MET A 236 7.55 8.07 -1.25
C MET A 236 6.66 8.55 -0.11
N THR A 237 5.47 9.02 -0.43
CA THR A 237 4.46 9.43 0.54
C THR A 237 3.43 8.32 0.74
N GLU A 238 2.71 8.36 1.85
CA GLU A 238 1.50 7.56 1.99
C GLU A 238 0.47 7.88 0.89
N TYR A 239 -0.17 6.86 0.33
CA TYR A 239 -1.26 7.00 -0.64
C TYR A 239 -2.39 6.05 -0.27
N VAL A 240 -3.59 6.56 -0.06
CA VAL A 240 -4.75 5.76 0.32
C VAL A 240 -5.80 5.81 -0.79
N CYS A 241 -5.88 4.76 -1.60
CA CYS A 241 -6.89 4.70 -2.67
C CYS A 241 -8.31 4.84 -2.12
N ASN A 242 -8.63 4.16 -1.01
CA ASN A 242 -9.95 4.16 -0.39
C ASN A 242 -10.42 5.56 0.04
N GLU A 243 -9.50 6.47 0.39
CA GLU A 243 -9.81 7.86 0.70
C GLU A 243 -10.20 8.66 -0.55
N ASN A 244 -9.60 8.33 -1.69
CA ASN A 244 -9.74 9.09 -2.94
C ASN A 244 -10.68 8.44 -3.96
N ASN A 245 -11.37 7.35 -3.59
CA ASN A 245 -12.34 6.68 -4.47
C ASN A 245 -13.69 7.41 -4.48
N GLN A 246 -13.77 8.52 -5.24
CA GLN A 246 -14.89 9.48 -5.19
C GLN A 246 -16.10 9.13 -6.08
N ASP A 247 -16.00 8.16 -6.99
CA ASP A 247 -17.10 7.77 -7.90
C ASP A 247 -17.25 6.24 -8.09
N PRO A 248 -17.37 5.46 -7.01
CA PRO A 248 -17.56 4.01 -7.13
C PRO A 248 -18.89 3.64 -7.80
N GLY A 249 -19.90 4.51 -7.71
CA GLY A 249 -21.23 4.28 -8.30
C GLY A 249 -21.23 4.18 -9.83
N HIS A 250 -20.34 4.93 -10.49
CA HIS A 250 -20.12 4.80 -11.93
C HIS A 250 -19.59 3.40 -12.29
N LEU A 251 -18.61 2.91 -11.54
CA LEU A 251 -18.03 1.57 -11.75
C LEU A 251 -19.09 0.47 -11.56
N ASP A 252 -20.01 0.64 -10.63
CA ASP A 252 -21.07 -0.34 -10.36
C ASP A 252 -22.16 -0.39 -11.43
N GLY A 253 -22.42 0.74 -12.10
CA GLY A 253 -23.34 0.80 -13.24
C GLY A 253 -22.81 0.02 -14.45
N ALA A 254 -21.49 -0.05 -14.60
CA ALA A 254 -20.82 -0.73 -15.70
C ALA A 254 -20.45 -2.19 -15.36
N TYR A 255 -20.31 -2.52 -14.08
CA TYR A 255 -19.97 -3.85 -13.58
C TYR A 255 -21.05 -4.38 -12.63
N LYS A 256 -21.97 -5.18 -13.17
CA LYS A 256 -22.73 -6.12 -12.35
C LYS A 256 -21.79 -7.28 -12.02
N LEU A 257 -21.12 -7.25 -10.87
CA LEU A 257 -20.74 -8.50 -10.20
C LEU A 257 -21.99 -9.38 -10.25
N GLU A 258 -21.87 -10.57 -10.85
CA GLU A 258 -23.04 -11.43 -11.05
C GLU A 258 -23.84 -11.50 -9.75
N SER A 259 -25.16 -11.29 -9.87
CA SER A 259 -26.09 -11.03 -8.78
C SER A 259 -26.23 -12.17 -7.76
N SER A 260 -25.42 -13.23 -7.83
CA SER A 260 -25.20 -14.16 -6.73
C SER A 260 -24.36 -13.54 -5.60
N THR A 261 -23.65 -12.44 -5.87
CA THR A 261 -22.96 -11.57 -4.90
C THR A 261 -23.59 -10.19 -4.90
N ALA A 262 -24.94 -10.10 -4.85
CA ALA A 262 -25.60 -8.84 -4.54
C ALA A 262 -24.89 -8.26 -3.32
N ARG A 263 -24.15 -7.13 -3.51
CA ARG A 263 -23.33 -6.48 -2.49
C ARG A 263 -23.96 -6.76 -1.15
N ARG A 264 -23.34 -7.63 -0.37
CA ARG A 264 -23.77 -7.79 1.01
C ARG A 264 -23.62 -6.34 1.50
N LYS A 265 -24.73 -5.68 1.84
CA LYS A 265 -24.67 -4.34 2.45
C LYS A 265 -24.08 -4.56 3.83
N ILE A 266 -22.80 -4.91 3.88
CA ILE A 266 -22.05 -5.00 5.11
C ILE A 266 -21.78 -3.54 5.44
N GLU A 267 -22.24 -3.10 6.61
CA GLU A 267 -22.00 -1.72 7.10
C GLU A 267 -20.51 -1.47 7.41
N GLY A 268 -19.63 -2.45 7.12
CA GLY A 268 -18.19 -2.44 7.25
C GLY A 268 -17.64 -3.85 7.52
N VAL A 269 -16.35 -4.08 7.30
CA VAL A 269 -15.70 -5.39 7.58
C VAL A 269 -15.18 -5.41 9.01
N ASP A 270 -15.49 -6.47 9.76
CA ASP A 270 -14.83 -6.69 11.04
C ASP A 270 -13.38 -7.16 10.81
N PRO A 271 -12.41 -6.70 11.61
CA PRO A 271 -11.03 -7.13 11.47
C PRO A 271 -10.91 -8.64 11.64
N PRO A 272 -9.90 -9.27 11.00
CA PRO A 272 -9.68 -10.70 11.13
C PRO A 272 -9.49 -11.10 12.61
N PRO A 273 -9.82 -12.34 12.98
CA PRO A 273 -9.62 -12.82 14.34
C PRO A 273 -8.16 -12.69 14.77
N ALA A 274 -7.95 -12.38 16.05
CA ALA A 274 -6.62 -12.32 16.65
C ALA A 274 -5.85 -13.62 16.41
N LYS A 275 -4.59 -13.50 15.99
CA LYS A 275 -3.73 -14.67 15.78
C LYS A 275 -3.07 -15.09 17.09
N LYS A 276 -3.01 -16.41 17.31
CA LYS A 276 -2.39 -16.95 18.53
C LYS A 276 -0.87 -16.96 18.38
N ALA A 277 -0.17 -16.30 19.31
CA ALA A 277 1.29 -16.34 19.35
C ALA A 277 1.82 -17.78 19.55
N PRO A 278 2.92 -18.15 18.88
CA PRO A 278 3.60 -19.42 19.12
C PRO A 278 4.33 -19.42 20.46
N VAL A 279 4.93 -20.56 20.80
CA VAL A 279 5.88 -20.63 21.93
C VAL A 279 7.10 -19.77 21.59
N PRO A 280 7.48 -18.80 22.45
CA PRO A 280 8.61 -17.93 22.18
C PRO A 280 9.91 -18.76 22.11
N PRO A 281 10.77 -18.54 21.09
CA PRO A 281 12.09 -19.12 21.09
C PRO A 281 12.93 -18.54 22.23
N THR A 282 13.92 -19.31 22.70
CA THR A 282 14.80 -18.92 23.80
C THR A 282 16.19 -18.59 23.30
N GLY A 283 16.82 -17.59 23.91
CA GLY A 283 18.17 -17.14 23.54
C GLY A 283 18.36 -15.65 23.82
N PRO A 284 19.60 -15.14 23.71
CA PRO A 284 19.85 -13.71 23.80
C PRO A 284 19.23 -12.96 22.62
N ALA A 285 19.00 -11.66 22.79
CA ALA A 285 18.59 -10.80 21.68
C ALA A 285 19.65 -10.82 20.56
N PRO A 286 19.27 -11.09 19.30
CA PRO A 286 20.19 -11.09 18.17
C PRO A 286 20.73 -9.69 17.90
N ARG A 287 21.88 -9.63 17.24
CA ARG A 287 22.54 -8.38 16.83
C ARG A 287 22.65 -8.32 15.31
N ALA A 288 22.39 -7.15 14.77
CA ALA A 288 22.65 -6.84 13.37
C ALA A 288 24.17 -6.69 13.14
N GLU A 289 24.58 -6.60 11.87
CA GLU A 289 25.99 -6.49 11.49
C GLU A 289 26.69 -5.25 12.07
N ASP A 290 25.93 -4.18 12.31
CA ASP A 290 26.41 -2.95 12.95
C ASP A 290 26.46 -3.02 14.49
N GLY A 291 26.19 -4.20 15.07
CA GLY A 291 26.21 -4.45 16.51
C GLY A 291 24.97 -3.96 17.27
N ARG A 292 24.03 -3.30 16.60
CA ARG A 292 22.76 -2.91 17.20
C ARG A 292 21.88 -4.13 17.41
N VAL A 293 20.90 -4.04 18.30
CA VAL A 293 19.89 -5.09 18.45
C VAL A 293 19.18 -5.28 17.11
N ASP A 294 19.06 -6.51 16.65
CA ASP A 294 18.27 -6.84 15.47
C ASP A 294 16.82 -7.00 15.89
N LEU A 295 15.93 -6.16 15.38
CA LEU A 295 14.49 -6.22 15.62
C LEU A 295 13.76 -7.06 14.56
N SER A 296 14.47 -7.58 13.56
CA SER A 296 13.86 -8.31 12.45
C SER A 296 13.14 -9.57 12.92
N GLY A 297 11.99 -9.82 12.30
CA GLY A 297 11.14 -10.96 12.61
C GLY A 297 9.66 -10.68 12.41
N VAL A 298 8.85 -11.75 12.42
CA VAL A 298 7.39 -11.66 12.55
C VAL A 298 7.03 -11.67 14.02
N TRP A 299 6.30 -10.66 14.46
CA TRP A 299 5.96 -10.40 15.84
C TRP A 299 4.45 -10.47 16.04
N VAL A 300 4.02 -11.39 16.89
CA VAL A 300 2.59 -11.60 17.19
C VAL A 300 2.27 -10.91 18.52
N PRO A 301 1.26 -10.03 18.59
CA PRO A 301 0.86 -9.39 19.85
C PRO A 301 0.49 -10.43 20.92
N THR A 302 0.96 -10.24 22.16
CA THR A 302 0.66 -11.15 23.28
C THR A 302 0.02 -10.46 24.47
N SER A 303 0.41 -9.22 24.76
CA SER A 303 -0.25 -8.42 25.79
C SER A 303 -0.14 -6.93 25.51
N THR A 304 -1.18 -6.19 25.87
CA THR A 304 -1.16 -4.73 25.91
C THR A 304 -1.54 -4.26 27.30
N ASN A 305 -0.63 -3.56 27.96
CA ASN A 305 -0.83 -3.01 29.30
C ASN A 305 -1.44 -1.60 29.20
N LEU A 306 -2.73 -1.52 28.89
CA LEU A 306 -3.45 -0.25 28.80
C LEU A 306 -3.76 0.32 30.19
N PRO A 307 -3.50 1.62 30.44
CA PRO A 307 -4.04 2.32 31.60
C PRO A 307 -5.54 2.60 31.41
N SER A 308 -6.15 3.31 32.38
CA SER A 308 -7.50 3.87 32.21
C SER A 308 -7.61 4.75 30.96
N ASP A 309 -8.83 5.03 30.50
CA ASP A 309 -9.05 5.91 29.33
C ASP A 309 -8.26 7.24 29.42
N PRO A 310 -7.77 7.78 28.28
CA PRO A 310 -7.00 9.01 28.25
C PRO A 310 -7.74 10.18 28.90
N ALA A 311 -6.99 11.10 29.51
CA ALA A 311 -7.56 12.30 30.12
C ALA A 311 -7.86 13.35 29.04
N TYR A 312 -8.98 13.16 28.34
CA TYR A 312 -9.42 14.02 27.25
C TYR A 312 -9.84 15.42 27.70
N ARG A 313 -9.65 16.38 26.80
CA ARG A 313 -10.34 17.68 26.86
C ARG A 313 -11.84 17.52 26.52
N PRO A 314 -12.71 18.45 26.94
CA PRO A 314 -14.16 18.30 26.83
C PRO A 314 -14.67 17.95 25.41
N GLU A 315 -14.08 18.55 24.38
CA GLU A 315 -14.44 18.33 22.98
C GLU A 315 -14.10 16.91 22.49
N PHE A 316 -12.94 16.36 22.88
CA PHE A 316 -12.55 14.98 22.54
C PHE A 316 -13.28 13.94 23.40
N GLN A 317 -13.60 14.29 24.65
CA GLN A 317 -14.44 13.45 25.51
C GLN A 317 -15.83 13.26 24.89
N LYS A 318 -16.37 14.31 24.25
CA LYS A 318 -17.65 14.23 23.53
C LYS A 318 -17.54 13.30 22.32
N ILE A 319 -16.52 13.46 21.49
CA ILE A 319 -16.26 12.56 20.34
C ILE A 319 -16.15 11.10 20.81
N TYR A 320 -15.40 10.86 21.87
CA TYR A 320 -15.24 9.51 22.42
C TYR A 320 -16.56 8.92 22.91
N ALA A 321 -17.38 9.71 23.60
CA ALA A 321 -18.71 9.29 24.05
C ALA A 321 -19.66 8.99 22.88
N GLU A 322 -19.61 9.79 21.81
CA GLU A 322 -20.39 9.60 20.59
C GLU A 322 -20.02 8.28 19.88
N ARG A 323 -18.73 8.02 19.67
CA ARG A 323 -18.23 6.77 19.07
C ARG A 323 -18.62 5.54 19.88
N LYS A 324 -18.51 5.62 21.22
CA LYS A 324 -18.98 4.56 22.13
C LYS A 324 -20.50 4.35 22.05
N ALA A 325 -21.28 5.43 22.03
CA ALA A 325 -22.74 5.36 21.93
C ALA A 325 -23.19 4.75 20.58
N ASN A 326 -22.47 5.07 19.50
CA ASN A 326 -22.68 4.51 18.17
C ASN A 326 -22.06 3.10 17.98
N LYS A 327 -21.42 2.55 19.02
CA LYS A 327 -20.80 1.22 19.02
C LYS A 327 -19.78 1.02 17.89
N GLY A 328 -19.00 2.04 17.58
CA GLY A 328 -17.93 1.91 16.59
C GLY A 328 -18.39 1.76 15.13
N ARG A 329 -19.64 2.14 14.80
CA ARG A 329 -20.15 2.01 13.42
C ARG A 329 -19.40 2.87 12.41
N ASP A 330 -18.75 3.92 12.87
CA ASP A 330 -17.97 4.88 12.11
C ASP A 330 -16.45 4.66 12.23
N ASP A 331 -16.03 3.47 12.67
CA ASP A 331 -14.62 3.10 12.73
C ASP A 331 -14.01 3.02 11.31
N PRO A 332 -12.96 3.81 10.99
CA PRO A 332 -12.34 3.80 9.66
C PRO A 332 -11.83 2.43 9.19
N GLU A 333 -11.36 1.58 10.11
CA GLU A 333 -10.86 0.23 9.81
C GLU A 333 -11.91 -0.58 9.04
N ARG A 334 -13.18 -0.44 9.45
CA ARG A 334 -14.31 -1.17 8.88
C ARG A 334 -14.62 -0.76 7.45
N PHE A 335 -14.09 0.38 7.00
CA PHE A 335 -14.19 0.89 5.64
C PHE A 335 -12.88 0.73 4.87
N CYS A 336 -11.99 -0.14 5.35
CA CYS A 336 -10.70 -0.44 4.74
C CYS A 336 -9.81 0.81 4.59
N LEU A 337 -9.94 1.74 5.54
CA LEU A 337 -9.05 2.88 5.70
C LEU A 337 -7.93 2.51 6.69
N PRO A 338 -6.73 3.12 6.59
CA PRO A 338 -5.61 2.78 7.45
C PRO A 338 -5.92 2.93 8.94
N ASP A 339 -5.30 2.08 9.75
CA ASP A 339 -5.46 2.11 11.21
C ASP A 339 -4.57 3.14 11.91
N GLY A 340 -3.60 3.69 11.20
CA GLY A 340 -2.60 4.60 11.73
C GLY A 340 -1.56 3.89 12.62
N ALA A 341 -0.54 4.64 13.03
CA ALA A 341 0.63 4.08 13.71
C ALA A 341 0.35 3.49 15.11
N VAL A 342 -0.72 3.93 15.77
CA VAL A 342 -0.93 3.64 17.20
C VAL A 342 -1.86 2.47 17.45
N ARG A 343 -2.83 2.21 16.56
CA ARG A 343 -3.98 1.36 16.85
C ARG A 343 -3.55 0.05 17.50
N VAL A 344 -4.17 -0.28 18.64
CA VAL A 344 -3.94 -1.55 19.32
C VAL A 344 -4.60 -2.68 18.54
N ASP A 345 -3.91 -3.13 17.50
CA ASP A 345 -4.31 -4.21 16.60
C ASP A 345 -3.80 -5.59 17.11
N PRO A 346 -4.63 -6.65 17.14
CA PRO A 346 -4.22 -8.01 17.51
C PRO A 346 -3.48 -8.83 16.41
N GLN A 347 -3.20 -8.25 15.25
CA GLN A 347 -2.59 -8.91 14.10
C GLN A 347 -1.06 -8.85 14.12
N PRO A 348 -0.37 -9.84 13.53
CA PRO A 348 1.08 -9.83 13.43
C PRO A 348 1.58 -8.70 12.52
N TYR A 349 2.78 -8.20 12.84
CA TYR A 349 3.58 -7.41 11.91
C TYR A 349 4.94 -8.03 11.70
N LYS A 350 5.64 -7.63 10.64
CA LYS A 350 7.00 -8.05 10.34
C LYS A 350 7.91 -6.85 10.32
N ILE A 351 8.97 -6.89 11.10
CA ILE A 351 10.04 -5.89 11.06
C ILE A 351 11.15 -6.43 10.16
N VAL A 352 11.63 -5.58 9.25
CA VAL A 352 12.83 -5.83 8.43
C VAL A 352 13.79 -4.67 8.63
N GLN A 353 14.97 -4.94 9.20
CA GLN A 353 15.92 -3.92 9.63
C GLN A 353 17.12 -3.82 8.69
N ARG A 354 17.48 -2.58 8.34
CA ARG A 354 18.77 -2.18 7.78
C ARG A 354 19.37 -1.05 8.61
N HIS A 355 20.61 -0.67 8.29
CA HIS A 355 21.34 0.35 9.04
C HIS A 355 20.66 1.72 9.02
N GLU A 356 20.16 2.15 7.86
CA GLU A 356 19.61 3.48 7.62
C GLU A 356 18.07 3.53 7.62
N MET A 357 17.40 2.39 7.66
CA MET A 357 15.95 2.31 7.63
C MET A 357 15.45 0.98 8.20
N ILE A 358 14.30 1.03 8.88
CA ILE A 358 13.50 -0.14 9.23
C ILE A 358 12.17 -0.06 8.50
N VAL A 359 11.67 -1.19 8.03
CA VAL A 359 10.32 -1.33 7.48
C VAL A 359 9.51 -2.25 8.38
N GLU A 360 8.36 -1.77 8.82
CA GLU A 360 7.35 -2.54 9.53
C GLU A 360 6.22 -2.86 8.55
N LEU A 361 5.94 -4.14 8.32
CA LEU A 361 4.90 -4.64 7.41
C LEU A 361 3.71 -5.11 8.23
N TRP A 362 2.51 -4.73 7.83
CA TRP A 362 1.28 -5.12 8.51
C TRP A 362 0.57 -6.21 7.72
N GLU A 363 0.09 -7.23 8.41
CA GLU A 363 -0.59 -8.34 7.75
C GLU A 363 -2.01 -7.97 7.33
N ALA A 364 -2.75 -7.30 8.22
CA ALA A 364 -4.18 -7.01 8.09
C ALA A 364 -4.47 -5.55 7.69
N ASN A 365 -5.73 -5.12 7.86
CA ASN A 365 -6.25 -3.84 7.39
C ASN A 365 -6.02 -3.67 5.88
N THR A 366 -5.10 -2.81 5.49
CA THR A 366 -4.75 -2.46 4.12
C THR A 366 -3.54 -3.23 3.59
N HIS A 367 -2.98 -4.17 4.37
CA HIS A 367 -1.73 -4.89 4.06
C HIS A 367 -0.61 -3.91 3.68
N SER A 368 -0.49 -2.88 4.50
CA SER A 368 0.37 -1.73 4.27
C SER A 368 1.67 -1.84 5.06
N TYR A 369 2.48 -0.80 4.99
CA TYR A 369 3.79 -0.76 5.63
C TYR A 369 4.06 0.62 6.23
N ARG A 370 4.90 0.66 7.25
CA ARG A 370 5.45 1.87 7.87
C ARG A 370 6.97 1.85 7.76
N ARG A 371 7.58 3.02 7.59
CA ARG A 371 9.03 3.17 7.44
C ARG A 371 9.57 4.00 8.59
N PHE A 372 10.65 3.55 9.22
CA PHE A 372 11.39 4.31 10.21
C PHE A 372 12.73 4.72 9.60
N PHE A 373 12.92 6.02 9.37
CA PHE A 373 14.18 6.55 8.84
C PHE A 373 15.22 6.66 9.96
N LEU A 374 16.40 6.06 9.78
CA LEU A 374 17.48 6.02 10.77
C LEU A 374 18.73 6.82 10.35
N ASP A 375 18.64 7.54 9.24
CA ASP A 375 19.74 8.30 8.63
C ASP A 375 19.97 9.69 9.25
N GLY A 376 19.24 9.99 10.33
CA GLY A 376 19.39 11.25 11.07
C GLY A 376 18.74 12.46 10.39
N ARG A 377 17.89 12.25 9.37
CA ARG A 377 17.09 13.34 8.78
C ARG A 377 16.18 13.98 9.84
N PRO A 378 15.80 15.26 9.67
CA PRO A 378 14.71 15.87 10.45
C PRO A 378 13.34 15.51 9.84
N HIS A 379 12.27 15.78 10.59
CA HIS A 379 10.92 15.70 10.03
C HIS A 379 10.72 16.72 8.91
N ASN A 380 9.99 16.30 7.86
CA ASN A 380 9.64 17.12 6.71
C ASN A 380 8.14 17.00 6.40
N LEU A 381 7.34 17.84 7.06
CA LEU A 381 5.89 17.88 6.89
C LEU A 381 5.44 18.58 5.59
N GLU A 382 6.37 19.08 4.76
CA GLU A 382 6.02 19.55 3.42
C GLU A 382 5.82 18.37 2.44
N ILE A 383 6.45 17.23 2.73
CA ILE A 383 6.35 16.00 1.91
C ILE A 383 5.20 15.13 2.39
N GLU A 384 5.10 14.90 3.70
CA GLU A 384 4.09 14.01 4.29
C GLU A 384 3.25 14.75 5.35
N PRO A 385 2.44 15.76 4.96
CA PRO A 385 1.46 16.37 5.86
C PRO A 385 0.22 15.49 6.00
N GLU A 386 -0.37 15.48 7.20
CA GLU A 386 -1.70 14.91 7.47
C GLU A 386 -1.87 13.45 7.00
N SER A 387 -0.82 12.64 7.14
CA SER A 387 -0.87 11.21 6.81
C SER A 387 -1.55 10.40 7.91
N TRP A 388 -2.00 9.19 7.58
CA TRP A 388 -2.63 8.28 8.52
C TRP A 388 -1.60 7.67 9.48
N THR A 389 -0.39 7.37 9.00
CA THR A 389 0.67 6.74 9.80
C THR A 389 1.74 7.69 10.33
N GLY A 390 1.76 8.95 9.89
CA GLY A 390 2.75 9.94 10.28
C GLY A 390 4.15 9.63 9.74
N GLN A 391 5.00 10.66 9.67
CA GLN A 391 6.40 10.47 9.28
C GLN A 391 7.21 10.01 10.50
N SER A 392 7.94 8.91 10.38
CA SER A 392 8.61 8.26 11.52
C SER A 392 10.13 8.30 11.40
N ILE A 393 10.80 8.87 12.42
CA ILE A 393 12.26 9.01 12.48
C ILE A 393 12.79 8.29 13.71
N GLY A 394 13.70 7.35 13.50
CA GLY A 394 14.27 6.51 14.54
C GLY A 394 15.69 6.88 14.90
N LYS A 395 16.03 6.72 16.18
CA LYS A 395 17.41 6.81 16.71
C LYS A 395 17.65 5.72 17.75
N TRP A 396 18.89 5.30 17.88
CA TRP A 396 19.28 4.29 18.88
C TRP A 396 19.76 4.96 20.18
N GLU A 397 19.19 4.54 21.30
CA GLU A 397 19.62 4.88 22.66
C GLU A 397 20.11 3.60 23.35
N GLY A 398 21.40 3.31 23.18
CA GLY A 398 21.95 1.99 23.53
C GLY A 398 21.24 0.90 22.71
N ASP A 399 20.61 -0.04 23.40
CA ASP A 399 19.89 -1.18 22.81
C ASP A 399 18.40 -0.89 22.53
N THR A 400 17.95 0.35 22.75
CA THR A 400 16.56 0.76 22.51
C THR A 400 16.48 1.58 21.23
N LEU A 401 15.62 1.17 20.30
CA LEU A 401 15.23 2.03 19.18
C LEU A 401 14.12 2.97 19.66
N VAL A 402 14.34 4.28 19.54
CA VAL A 402 13.35 5.32 19.82
C VAL A 402 12.87 5.89 18.51
N VAL A 403 11.57 5.78 18.24
CA VAL A 403 10.93 6.31 17.04
C VAL A 403 10.08 7.50 17.44
N ASP A 404 10.33 8.64 16.78
CA ASP A 404 9.60 9.90 16.90
C ASP A 404 8.69 10.02 15.68
N THR A 405 7.41 10.32 15.86
CA THR A 405 6.45 10.38 14.76
C THR A 405 5.48 11.54 14.92
N VAL A 406 5.32 12.29 13.82
CA VAL A 406 4.47 13.49 13.71
C VAL A 406 3.82 13.52 12.32
N GLY A 407 2.94 14.51 12.08
CA GLY A 407 2.33 14.73 10.77
C GLY A 407 1.05 13.94 10.54
N PHE A 408 0.37 13.51 11.60
CA PHE A 408 -0.86 12.74 11.51
C PHE A 408 -2.05 13.58 11.04
N ASN A 409 -3.02 12.96 10.37
CA ASN A 409 -4.40 13.44 10.38
C ASN A 409 -5.14 13.04 11.68
N ASP A 410 -6.42 13.38 11.79
CA ASP A 410 -7.26 13.13 12.97
C ASP A 410 -8.30 12.00 12.78
N ARG A 411 -8.12 11.18 11.73
CA ARG A 411 -9.14 10.22 11.32
C ARG A 411 -9.02 8.87 12.02
N THR A 412 -7.82 8.47 12.40
CA THR A 412 -7.56 7.17 13.03
C THR A 412 -8.01 7.10 14.49
N TRP A 413 -8.15 5.88 14.99
CA TRP A 413 -8.58 5.59 16.36
C TRP A 413 -7.42 4.91 17.09
N LEU A 414 -7.13 5.33 18.33
CA LEU A 414 -6.00 4.75 19.09
C LEU A 414 -6.25 3.28 19.46
N ASP A 415 -7.51 2.86 19.51
CA ASP A 415 -7.92 1.46 19.63
C ASP A 415 -9.38 1.27 19.17
N ALA A 416 -9.82 0.00 19.11
CA ALA A 416 -11.17 -0.40 18.72
C ALA A 416 -12.28 0.12 19.67
N THR A 417 -11.96 0.81 20.78
CA THR A 417 -12.97 1.43 21.65
C THR A 417 -13.40 2.82 21.18
N GLY A 418 -12.72 3.39 20.17
CA GLY A 418 -13.06 4.69 19.59
C GLY A 418 -12.28 5.88 20.12
N LYS A 419 -11.16 5.65 20.81
CA LYS A 419 -10.31 6.70 21.39
C LYS A 419 -9.82 7.68 20.31
N PRO A 420 -10.28 8.96 20.30
CA PRO A 420 -9.86 9.94 19.30
C PRO A 420 -8.49 10.55 19.60
N HIS A 421 -7.87 11.10 18.57
CA HIS A 421 -6.77 12.05 18.65
C HIS A 421 -6.99 13.17 17.62
N SER A 422 -6.15 14.19 17.66
CA SER A 422 -6.08 15.26 16.69
C SER A 422 -4.88 15.07 15.74
N GLY A 423 -4.75 15.94 14.75
CA GLY A 423 -3.54 16.00 13.91
C GLY A 423 -2.31 16.58 14.63
N ASP A 424 -2.48 17.19 15.82
CA ASP A 424 -1.37 17.68 16.65
C ASP A 424 -0.75 16.56 17.51
N MET A 425 -1.12 15.29 17.24
CA MET A 425 -0.57 14.13 17.92
C MET A 425 0.93 14.01 17.63
N HIS A 426 1.69 13.76 18.69
CA HIS A 426 3.08 13.38 18.68
C HIS A 426 3.22 12.01 19.34
N LEU A 427 3.81 11.06 18.62
CA LEU A 427 4.00 9.69 19.08
C LEU A 427 5.49 9.44 19.30
N THR A 428 5.84 8.99 20.51
CA THR A 428 7.15 8.41 20.80
C THR A 428 7.00 6.93 21.11
N GLU A 429 7.71 6.09 20.35
CA GLU A 429 7.77 4.64 20.55
C GLU A 429 9.17 4.21 20.98
N ARG A 430 9.27 3.30 21.95
CA ARG A 430 10.55 2.75 22.43
C ARG A 430 10.54 1.23 22.28
N TYR A 431 11.21 0.74 21.25
CA TYR A 431 11.32 -0.68 20.93
C TYR A 431 12.51 -1.31 21.67
N ARG A 432 12.23 -2.36 22.43
CA ARG A 432 13.19 -3.09 23.28
C ARG A 432 13.00 -4.59 23.07
N ARG A 433 14.02 -5.28 22.57
CA ARG A 433 14.04 -6.75 22.43
C ARG A 433 14.93 -7.35 23.54
N PRO A 434 14.37 -7.72 24.70
CA PRO A 434 15.16 -8.19 25.85
C PRO A 434 15.82 -9.55 25.63
N ASP A 435 15.22 -10.38 24.79
CA ASP A 435 15.68 -11.74 24.47
C ASP A 435 15.30 -12.09 23.01
N LEU A 436 15.62 -13.31 22.57
CA LEU A 436 15.30 -13.76 21.22
C LEU A 436 13.79 -13.73 20.92
N GLY A 437 12.97 -14.07 21.90
CA GLY A 437 11.56 -14.40 21.73
C GLY A 437 10.58 -13.25 21.97
N HIS A 438 11.00 -12.15 22.58
CA HIS A 438 10.10 -11.05 22.96
C HIS A 438 10.52 -9.69 22.43
N LEU A 439 9.53 -8.88 22.07
CA LEU A 439 9.67 -7.47 21.73
C LEU A 439 8.70 -6.66 22.61
N ASN A 440 9.21 -5.64 23.28
CA ASN A 440 8.42 -4.67 24.05
C ASN A 440 8.46 -3.33 23.34
N VAL A 441 7.30 -2.70 23.20
CA VAL A 441 7.16 -1.35 22.63
C VAL A 441 6.45 -0.50 23.66
N ASP A 442 7.14 0.50 24.22
CA ASP A 442 6.49 1.52 25.03
C ASP A 442 6.04 2.64 24.11
N LEU A 443 4.75 2.99 24.17
CA LEU A 443 4.17 4.08 23.42
C LEU A 443 3.89 5.23 24.39
N THR A 444 4.20 6.45 23.97
CA THR A 444 3.79 7.69 24.63
C THR A 444 3.20 8.62 23.60
N ILE A 445 1.95 9.03 23.84
CA ILE A 445 1.18 9.90 22.97
C ILE A 445 1.02 11.23 23.68
N GLU A 446 1.47 12.28 23.02
CA GLU A 446 1.26 13.65 23.41
C GLU A 446 0.36 14.32 22.38
N ASP A 447 -0.77 14.85 22.81
CA ASP A 447 -1.66 15.58 21.92
C ASP A 447 -2.25 16.74 22.73
N PRO A 448 -1.65 17.94 22.68
CA PRO A 448 -2.06 19.05 23.52
C PRO A 448 -3.47 19.54 23.19
N LYS A 449 -3.99 19.23 22.00
CA LYS A 449 -5.33 19.58 21.55
C LYS A 449 -6.37 18.55 21.99
N ALA A 450 -6.02 17.25 22.08
CA ALA A 450 -6.95 16.22 22.54
C ALA A 450 -6.84 15.88 24.04
N LEU A 451 -5.63 15.92 24.59
CA LEU A 451 -5.28 15.39 25.90
C LEU A 451 -4.85 16.49 26.87
N THR A 452 -5.11 16.27 28.15
CA THR A 452 -4.65 17.14 29.24
C THR A 452 -3.29 16.73 29.81
N LYS A 453 -2.85 15.50 29.51
CA LYS A 453 -1.54 14.93 29.86
C LYS A 453 -1.20 13.79 28.89
N PRO A 454 0.08 13.40 28.76
CA PRO A 454 0.48 12.29 27.90
C PRO A 454 -0.26 10.98 28.25
N TYR A 455 -0.50 10.17 27.23
CA TYR A 455 -1.10 8.83 27.35
C TYR A 455 -0.06 7.78 26.97
N SER A 456 0.30 6.90 27.90
CA SER A 456 1.36 5.91 27.69
C SER A 456 0.92 4.50 28.04
N PHE A 457 1.40 3.53 27.27
CA PHE A 457 1.15 2.10 27.51
C PHE A 457 2.25 1.24 26.86
N THR A 458 2.35 -0.02 27.26
CA THR A 458 3.33 -0.96 26.70
C THR A 458 2.63 -2.10 25.97
N ARG A 459 3.14 -2.45 24.80
CA ARG A 459 2.77 -3.65 24.04
C ARG A 459 3.92 -4.65 24.10
N THR A 460 3.58 -5.93 24.26
CA THR A 460 4.54 -7.04 24.22
C THR A 460 4.13 -8.00 23.11
N PHE A 461 5.13 -8.44 22.36
CA PHE A 461 5.00 -9.33 21.21
C PHE A 461 5.91 -10.53 21.36
N THR A 462 5.51 -11.63 20.76
CA THR A 462 6.28 -12.87 20.69
C THR A 462 6.75 -13.12 19.27
N LEU A 463 8.01 -13.50 19.11
CA LEU A 463 8.60 -13.86 17.82
C LEU A 463 7.96 -15.14 17.28
N ALA A 464 7.58 -15.09 16.01
CA ALA A 464 7.10 -16.23 15.24
C ALA A 464 8.09 -16.57 14.10
N PRO A 465 9.14 -17.37 14.36
CA PRO A 465 10.26 -17.54 13.42
C PRO A 465 9.89 -18.28 12.13
N ASN A 466 8.83 -19.09 12.14
CA ASN A 466 8.37 -19.87 10.98
C ASN A 466 7.09 -19.28 10.36
N TRP A 467 6.79 -18.02 10.67
CA TRP A 467 5.59 -17.35 10.18
C TRP A 467 5.95 -16.46 8.98
N GLU A 468 5.19 -16.59 7.91
CA GLU A 468 5.20 -15.64 6.79
C GLU A 468 3.90 -14.83 6.81
N LEU A 469 4.00 -13.50 6.78
CA LEU A 469 2.81 -12.66 6.73
C LEU A 469 1.99 -13.01 5.49
N GLN A 470 0.69 -13.19 5.70
CA GLN A 470 -0.25 -13.51 4.63
C GLN A 470 -0.79 -12.24 3.99
N GLU A 471 -1.12 -12.30 2.70
CA GLU A 471 -1.87 -11.23 2.05
C GLU A 471 -3.30 -11.18 2.63
N TYR A 472 -3.72 -10.01 3.09
CA TYR A 472 -5.09 -9.74 3.48
C TYR A 472 -5.58 -8.47 2.80
N VAL A 473 -6.65 -8.56 2.03
CA VAL A 473 -7.21 -7.40 1.32
C VAL A 473 -8.58 -7.08 1.91
N CYS A 474 -8.65 -6.11 2.83
CA CYS A 474 -9.92 -5.70 3.44
C CYS A 474 -10.98 -5.37 2.40
N GLN A 475 -10.61 -4.62 1.36
CA GLN A 475 -11.54 -4.21 0.32
C GLN A 475 -12.12 -5.41 -0.45
N ALA A 476 -11.35 -6.50 -0.61
CA ALA A 476 -11.82 -7.72 -1.26
C ALA A 476 -12.84 -8.47 -0.39
N VAL A 477 -12.69 -8.43 0.94
CA VAL A 477 -13.70 -8.93 1.88
C VAL A 477 -14.97 -8.08 1.82
N LEU A 478 -14.81 -6.75 1.81
CA LEU A 478 -15.94 -5.80 1.75
C LEU A 478 -16.75 -5.98 0.46
N ASP A 479 -16.08 -6.20 -0.66
CA ASP A 479 -16.70 -6.45 -1.97
C ASP A 479 -17.19 -7.90 -2.14
N GLY A 480 -16.94 -8.79 -1.18
CA GLY A 480 -17.34 -10.20 -1.24
C GLY A 480 -16.62 -10.99 -2.34
N ILE A 481 -15.38 -10.63 -2.65
CA ILE A 481 -14.54 -11.23 -3.70
C ILE A 481 -13.91 -12.53 -3.22
N TYR A 482 -13.48 -12.58 -1.95
CA TYR A 482 -13.04 -13.81 -1.33
C TYR A 482 -14.27 -14.67 -1.00
N ASP A 483 -14.37 -15.81 -1.68
CA ASP A 483 -15.29 -16.88 -1.31
C ASP A 483 -14.66 -17.58 -0.08
N GLU A 484 -15.27 -17.45 1.11
CA GLU A 484 -14.81 -18.11 2.36
C GLU A 484 -14.69 -19.64 2.23
#